data_AF-A0A938WIJ0-F1
#
_entry.id   AF-A0A938WIJ0-F1
#
_cell.length_a   1.000
_cell.length_b   1.000
_cell.length_c   1.000
_cell.angle_alpha   90.00
_cell.angle_beta   90.00
_cell.angle_gamma   90.00
#
_symmetry.space_group_name_H-M   'P 1'
#
loop_
_entity.id
_entity.type
_entity.pdbx_description
1 polymer ?
#
loop_
_entity_poly.entity_id
_entity_poly.type
_entity_poly.pdbx_seq_one_letter_code
_entity_poly.pdbx_strand_id
1 'polypeptide(L)'
;MLCSRYLPQGPAVALPLLALLLAMPSSAAPQRVAPDADRGLTSVALPGPAGTLTVYLPSDMAAGDTISGTVIAEPSGSSEAERRRNRDTLSGYVVEVDRQPLAVSGGHFRYVVPAAGVAALGLLRSAGSRRPLAEAKVPINPQSGPTAGQLELPRLGQSGRPIAIHGPFDGDMANTQVTIGDRPVEVLAESPRSAVFHCPDGPIGATTITALEGGQRAQGPFRNLELNLFAPKTMLKPGEVTRLDVQVHGLAPSGGPLVGTEVVELTLVSSGPILLQGGNVQVVVIEPAQVGGDGTFSVTREVRGVAPGPFGVQGLLLQQGGGGIKDDPLVPGAIDMNGIDGSKELLVLLSGMNDEERERRLRATLKALQQRRADAQNQAMRDWLDEKIRIVQKAMDTLGYDY
;
A
#
# COMPACT_ATOMS: atom_id res chain seq x y z
N MET A 1 -3.07 -71.91 -68.48
CA MET A 1 -4.03 -71.45 -67.45
C MET A 1 -3.66 -70.03 -67.08
N LEU A 2 -4.53 -69.09 -67.43
CA LEU A 2 -4.41 -67.64 -67.27
C LEU A 2 -5.12 -67.17 -65.98
N CYS A 3 -4.83 -65.93 -65.60
CA CYS A 3 -5.44 -65.04 -64.56
C CYS A 3 -4.78 -65.12 -63.17
N SER A 4 -3.91 -64.17 -62.77
CA SER A 4 -4.11 -62.72 -62.51
C SER A 4 -4.96 -62.43 -61.27
N ARG A 5 -4.34 -61.80 -60.25
CA ARG A 5 -4.84 -60.55 -59.62
C ARG A 5 -3.82 -59.96 -58.63
N TYR A 6 -3.37 -58.78 -58.99
CA TYR A 6 -2.70 -57.76 -58.17
C TYR A 6 -3.65 -57.24 -57.07
N LEU A 7 -3.12 -56.97 -55.86
CA LEU A 7 -3.75 -56.13 -54.84
C LEU A 7 -2.89 -54.87 -54.63
N PRO A 8 -3.48 -53.67 -54.57
CA PRO A 8 -2.74 -52.42 -54.42
C PRO A 8 -2.42 -52.09 -52.95
N GLN A 9 -1.26 -51.48 -52.73
CA GLN A 9 -0.83 -50.87 -51.47
C GLN A 9 -1.59 -49.56 -51.22
N GLY A 10 -2.19 -49.41 -50.05
CA GLY A 10 -2.80 -48.15 -49.59
C GLY A 10 -1.76 -47.20 -48.98
N PRO A 11 -1.99 -45.88 -49.01
CA PRO A 11 -1.04 -44.89 -48.51
C PRO A 11 -1.05 -44.80 -46.98
N ALA A 12 0.13 -44.70 -46.39
CA ALA A 12 0.35 -44.45 -44.96
C ALA A 12 -0.09 -43.03 -44.59
N VAL A 13 -1.03 -42.92 -43.65
CA VAL A 13 -1.48 -41.65 -43.07
C VAL A 13 -0.48 -41.26 -41.97
N ALA A 14 0.33 -40.23 -42.24
CA ALA A 14 1.19 -39.59 -41.24
C ALA A 14 0.36 -38.59 -40.41
N LEU A 15 0.11 -38.92 -39.14
CA LEU A 15 -0.47 -38.00 -38.16
C LEU A 15 0.59 -36.99 -37.71
N PRO A 16 0.37 -35.67 -37.82
CA PRO A 16 1.26 -34.68 -37.22
C PRO A 16 1.04 -34.66 -35.70
N LEU A 17 2.12 -34.93 -34.96
CA LEU A 17 2.19 -34.77 -33.52
C LEU A 17 2.13 -33.27 -33.19
N LEU A 18 0.92 -32.76 -32.94
CA LEU A 18 0.70 -31.38 -32.50
C LEU A 18 1.16 -31.27 -31.04
N ALA A 19 2.38 -30.79 -30.81
CA ALA A 19 2.90 -30.50 -29.48
C ALA A 19 2.12 -29.31 -28.89
N LEU A 20 1.18 -29.62 -28.01
CA LEU A 20 0.46 -28.63 -27.21
C LEU A 20 1.43 -28.05 -26.16
N LEU A 21 2.09 -26.94 -26.52
CA LEU A 21 2.80 -26.10 -25.55
C LEU A 21 1.75 -25.50 -24.60
N LEU A 22 1.54 -26.14 -23.46
CA LEU A 22 0.84 -25.54 -22.33
C LEU A 22 1.63 -24.30 -21.91
N ALA A 23 1.10 -23.13 -22.23
CA ALA A 23 1.57 -21.86 -21.69
C ALA A 23 1.40 -21.91 -20.17
N MET A 24 2.49 -22.20 -19.46
CA MET A 24 2.53 -22.02 -18.02
C MET A 24 2.25 -20.54 -17.73
N PRO A 25 1.38 -20.21 -16.75
CA PRO A 25 1.21 -18.83 -16.34
C PRO A 25 2.58 -18.28 -15.94
N SER A 26 3.00 -17.20 -16.60
CA SER A 26 4.24 -16.50 -16.27
C SER A 26 4.19 -16.16 -14.78
N SER A 27 5.16 -16.66 -14.01
CA SER A 27 5.29 -16.34 -12.59
C SER A 27 5.33 -14.82 -12.46
N ALA A 28 4.29 -14.23 -11.88
CA ALA A 28 4.27 -12.81 -11.60
C ALA A 28 5.49 -12.50 -10.72
N ALA A 29 6.22 -11.43 -11.04
CA ALA A 29 7.31 -10.99 -10.20
C ALA A 29 6.72 -10.53 -8.84
N PRO A 30 7.43 -10.77 -7.73
CA PRO A 30 7.04 -10.19 -6.44
C PRO A 30 6.93 -8.67 -6.60
N GLN A 31 5.76 -8.15 -6.24
CA GLN A 31 5.43 -6.74 -6.41
C GLN A 31 5.15 -6.16 -5.03
N ARG A 32 5.80 -5.03 -4.73
CA ARG A 32 5.40 -4.20 -3.59
C ARG A 32 4.03 -3.62 -3.95
N VAL A 33 3.00 -4.01 -3.20
CA VAL A 33 1.67 -3.45 -3.36
C VAL A 33 1.73 -2.08 -2.70
N ALA A 34 1.95 -1.05 -3.51
CA ALA A 34 2.17 0.33 -3.06
C ALA A 34 0.87 1.14 -3.04
N PRO A 35 0.04 0.98 -1.98
CA PRO A 35 -0.77 2.10 -1.54
C PRO A 35 -0.75 2.37 -0.02
N ASP A 36 -0.04 1.61 0.81
CA ASP A 36 -0.19 1.71 2.29
C ASP A 36 1.10 2.10 3.08
N ALA A 37 2.24 2.35 2.39
CA ALA A 37 3.47 2.81 3.06
C ALA A 37 3.24 4.10 3.85
N ASP A 38 2.47 5.01 3.28
CA ASP A 38 2.08 6.31 3.86
C ASP A 38 1.22 6.16 5.13
N ARG A 39 0.74 4.93 5.41
CA ARG A 39 -0.08 4.60 6.57
C ARG A 39 0.66 3.76 7.60
N GLY A 40 1.99 3.77 7.55
CA GLY A 40 2.82 3.04 8.49
C GLY A 40 3.11 1.60 8.09
N LEU A 41 2.63 1.12 6.92
CA LEU A 41 2.65 -0.30 6.56
C LEU A 41 3.41 -0.60 5.27
N THR A 42 4.38 -1.51 5.33
CA THR A 42 4.94 -2.14 4.13
C THR A 42 4.24 -3.48 3.88
N SER A 43 3.62 -3.61 2.70
CA SER A 43 3.04 -4.86 2.22
C SER A 43 3.90 -5.49 1.11
N VAL A 44 4.22 -6.77 1.27
CA VAL A 44 5.05 -7.54 0.35
C VAL A 44 4.30 -8.78 -0.11
N ALA A 45 3.92 -8.81 -1.40
CA ALA A 45 3.31 -9.98 -2.01
C ALA A 45 4.40 -10.95 -2.55
N LEU A 46 4.41 -12.17 -2.02
CA LEU A 46 5.30 -13.26 -2.40
C LEU A 46 4.50 -14.32 -3.15
N PRO A 47 4.50 -14.31 -4.50
CA PRO A 47 3.74 -15.27 -5.29
C PRO A 47 4.36 -16.68 -5.21
N GLY A 48 3.51 -17.70 -5.15
CA GLY A 48 3.89 -19.10 -5.18
C GLY A 48 2.92 -19.93 -6.04
N PRO A 49 3.25 -21.21 -6.31
CA PRO A 49 2.41 -22.08 -7.15
C PRO A 49 0.98 -22.29 -6.62
N ALA A 50 0.80 -22.28 -5.30
CA ALA A 50 -0.49 -22.50 -4.64
C ALA A 50 -1.25 -21.20 -4.33
N GLY A 51 -0.72 -20.03 -4.70
CA GLY A 51 -1.31 -18.73 -4.37
C GLY A 51 -0.27 -17.73 -3.90
N THR A 52 -0.72 -16.66 -3.24
CA THR A 52 0.15 -15.57 -2.78
C THR A 52 0.22 -15.56 -1.26
N LEU A 53 1.41 -15.27 -0.71
CA LEU A 53 1.58 -14.90 0.68
C LEU A 53 1.88 -13.41 0.77
N THR A 54 1.07 -12.68 1.51
CA THR A 54 1.25 -11.25 1.75
C THR A 54 1.84 -11.06 3.13
N VAL A 55 3.01 -10.43 3.21
CA VAL A 55 3.70 -10.11 4.46
C VAL A 55 3.52 -8.63 4.77
N TYR A 56 3.00 -8.34 5.94
CA TYR A 56 2.82 -7.01 6.50
C TYR A 56 3.92 -6.71 7.50
N LEU A 57 4.63 -5.60 7.26
CA LEU A 57 5.74 -5.11 8.06
C LEU A 57 5.49 -3.66 8.42
N PRO A 58 6.04 -3.16 9.54
CA PRO A 58 6.09 -1.72 9.79
C PRO A 58 6.85 -1.02 8.66
N SER A 59 6.43 0.18 8.27
CA SER A 59 7.14 0.99 7.28
C SER A 59 8.38 1.69 7.85
N ASP A 60 8.45 1.79 9.17
CA ASP A 60 9.46 2.54 9.92
C ASP A 60 10.44 1.61 10.64
N MET A 61 10.69 0.41 10.12
CA MET A 61 11.68 -0.50 10.69
C MET A 61 13.07 0.13 10.68
N ALA A 62 13.80 -0.02 11.79
CA ALA A 62 15.18 0.38 11.98
C ALA A 62 16.01 -0.75 12.60
N ALA A 63 17.33 -0.67 12.42
CA ALA A 63 18.26 -1.64 13.01
C ALA A 63 18.16 -1.68 14.54
N GLY A 64 18.09 -2.88 15.10
CA GLY A 64 17.95 -3.14 16.52
C GLY A 64 16.51 -3.19 17.02
N ASP A 65 15.53 -2.80 16.21
CA ASP A 65 14.13 -2.87 16.62
C ASP A 65 13.70 -4.33 16.80
N THR A 66 12.91 -4.57 17.85
CA THR A 66 11.97 -5.69 17.84
C THR A 66 10.73 -5.20 17.09
N ILE A 67 10.27 -6.00 16.14
CA ILE A 67 9.07 -5.73 15.37
C ILE A 67 8.17 -6.96 15.37
N SER A 68 6.90 -6.73 15.11
CA SER A 68 5.94 -7.77 14.79
C SER A 68 5.28 -7.49 13.44
N GLY A 69 4.94 -8.56 12.73
CA GLY A 69 4.22 -8.48 11.46
C GLY A 69 3.25 -9.63 11.27
N THR A 70 2.47 -9.56 10.20
CA THR A 70 1.43 -10.54 9.85
C THR A 70 1.68 -11.15 8.48
N VAL A 71 1.32 -12.42 8.30
CA VAL A 71 1.43 -13.18 7.05
C VAL A 71 0.05 -13.71 6.70
N ILE A 72 -0.50 -13.26 5.58
CA ILE A 72 -1.81 -13.68 5.08
C ILE A 72 -1.64 -14.55 3.84
N ALA A 73 -2.31 -15.71 3.82
CA ALA A 73 -2.31 -16.64 2.71
C ALA A 73 -3.56 -16.46 1.82
N GLU A 74 -3.34 -16.18 0.54
CA GLU A 74 -4.36 -16.05 -0.49
C GLU A 74 -4.28 -17.25 -1.44
N PRO A 75 -4.98 -18.37 -1.15
CA PRO A 75 -4.90 -19.57 -1.98
C PRO A 75 -5.54 -19.35 -3.35
N SER A 76 -4.83 -19.77 -4.40
CA SER A 76 -5.38 -19.81 -5.75
C SER A 76 -6.38 -20.96 -5.90
N GLY A 77 -7.22 -20.92 -6.93
CA GLY A 77 -8.09 -22.03 -7.29
C GLY A 77 -9.46 -21.59 -7.77
N SER A 78 -9.97 -22.34 -8.74
CA SER A 78 -11.29 -22.11 -9.37
C SER A 78 -12.44 -22.72 -8.58
N SER A 79 -12.14 -23.66 -7.66
CA SER A 79 -13.11 -24.34 -6.81
C SER A 79 -12.72 -24.31 -5.34
N GLU A 80 -13.68 -24.50 -4.44
CA GLU A 80 -13.42 -24.52 -2.99
C GLU A 80 -12.48 -25.65 -2.58
N ALA A 81 -12.61 -26.83 -3.19
CA ALA A 81 -11.72 -27.95 -2.92
C ALA A 81 -10.27 -27.67 -3.36
N GLU A 82 -10.09 -26.95 -4.47
CA GLU A 82 -8.77 -26.50 -4.93
C GLU A 82 -8.19 -25.45 -4.00
N ARG A 83 -8.96 -24.41 -3.63
CA ARG A 83 -8.53 -23.37 -2.69
C ARG A 83 -8.16 -23.95 -1.32
N ARG A 84 -8.89 -24.95 -0.83
CA ARG A 84 -8.57 -25.63 0.43
C ARG A 84 -7.23 -26.37 0.36
N ARG A 85 -6.99 -27.18 -0.68
CA ARG A 85 -5.70 -27.87 -0.88
C ARG A 85 -4.53 -26.90 -1.02
N ASN A 86 -4.77 -25.79 -1.71
CA ASN A 86 -3.79 -24.75 -1.89
C ASN A 86 -3.50 -24.00 -0.59
N ARG A 87 -4.51 -23.77 0.27
CA ARG A 87 -4.32 -23.23 1.62
C ARG A 87 -3.45 -24.13 2.49
N ASP A 88 -3.69 -25.43 2.46
CA ASP A 88 -2.88 -26.41 3.20
C ASP A 88 -1.43 -26.40 2.69
N THR A 89 -1.23 -26.24 1.37
CA THR A 89 0.10 -26.12 0.76
C THR A 89 0.81 -24.82 1.17
N LEU A 90 0.12 -23.68 1.13
CA LEU A 90 0.67 -22.38 1.54
C LEU A 90 1.06 -22.37 3.02
N SER A 91 0.29 -23.08 3.86
CA SER A 91 0.59 -23.21 5.30
C SER A 91 1.89 -23.97 5.57
N GLY A 92 2.38 -24.76 4.62
CA GLY A 92 3.67 -25.45 4.69
C GLY A 92 4.86 -24.62 4.17
N TYR A 93 4.61 -23.47 3.55
CA TYR A 93 5.67 -22.58 3.08
C TYR A 93 6.30 -21.82 4.24
N VAL A 94 7.53 -21.39 4.05
CA VAL A 94 8.32 -20.68 5.06
C VAL A 94 8.68 -19.31 4.51
N VAL A 95 8.37 -18.26 5.27
CA VAL A 95 8.85 -16.90 4.99
C VAL A 95 10.20 -16.74 5.68
N GLU A 96 11.17 -16.13 5.00
CA GLU A 96 12.48 -15.82 5.57
C GLU A 96 12.82 -14.33 5.41
N VAL A 97 13.64 -13.81 6.32
CA VAL A 97 14.27 -12.49 6.22
C VAL A 97 15.78 -12.69 6.28
N ASP A 98 16.51 -12.21 5.28
CA ASP A 98 17.97 -12.37 5.15
C ASP A 98 18.44 -13.83 5.34
N ARG A 99 17.70 -14.76 4.73
CA ARG A 99 17.91 -16.22 4.79
C ARG A 99 17.70 -16.85 6.17
N GLN A 100 17.04 -16.14 7.08
CA GLN A 100 16.61 -16.68 8.36
C GLN A 100 15.11 -16.93 8.32
N PRO A 101 14.65 -18.17 8.54
CA PRO A 101 13.23 -18.47 8.64
C PRO A 101 12.56 -17.64 9.74
N LEU A 102 11.43 -17.02 9.41
CA LEU A 102 10.55 -16.40 10.39
C LEU A 102 9.74 -17.49 11.10
N ALA A 103 9.72 -17.44 12.42
CA ALA A 103 8.81 -18.24 13.22
C ALA A 103 7.41 -17.62 13.16
N VAL A 104 6.60 -18.06 12.19
CA VAL A 104 5.21 -17.63 12.03
C VAL A 104 4.29 -18.53 12.86
N SER A 105 3.51 -17.93 13.76
CA SER A 105 2.53 -18.62 14.60
C SER A 105 1.21 -17.87 14.56
N GLY A 106 0.11 -18.56 14.25
CA GLY A 106 -1.21 -17.95 14.12
C GLY A 106 -1.31 -16.89 13.02
N GLY A 107 -0.36 -16.85 12.07
CA GLY A 107 -0.27 -15.80 11.05
C GLY A 107 0.61 -14.62 11.45
N HIS A 108 1.12 -14.57 12.69
CA HIS A 108 1.96 -13.47 13.17
C HIS A 108 3.40 -13.93 13.39
N PHE A 109 4.35 -13.00 13.37
CA PHE A 109 5.74 -13.25 13.73
C PHE A 109 6.32 -12.08 14.51
N ARG A 110 7.37 -12.38 15.29
CA ARG A 110 8.24 -11.39 15.94
C ARG A 110 9.65 -11.51 15.40
N TYR A 111 10.29 -10.39 15.12
CA TYR A 111 11.61 -10.34 14.50
C TYR A 111 12.46 -9.21 15.07
N VAL A 112 13.76 -9.45 15.21
CA VAL A 112 14.72 -8.40 15.58
C VAL A 112 15.45 -7.97 14.32
N VAL A 113 15.31 -6.70 13.95
CA VAL A 113 15.91 -6.15 12.73
C VAL A 113 17.43 -6.06 12.93
N PRO A 114 18.25 -6.80 12.16
CA PRO A 114 19.67 -6.95 12.50
C PRO A 114 20.52 -5.74 12.10
N ALA A 115 20.24 -5.11 10.96
CA ALA A 115 21.03 -4.04 10.40
C ALA A 115 20.19 -3.11 9.52
N ALA A 116 20.68 -1.88 9.32
CA ALA A 116 20.10 -0.93 8.39
C ALA A 116 20.52 -1.26 6.95
N GLY A 117 19.74 -0.81 5.96
CA GLY A 117 20.01 -1.04 4.55
C GLY A 117 18.83 -1.69 3.84
N VAL A 118 19.01 -2.90 3.33
CA VAL A 118 17.99 -3.62 2.58
C VAL A 118 17.93 -5.06 3.09
N ALA A 119 16.76 -5.48 3.55
CA ALA A 119 16.48 -6.87 3.89
C ALA A 119 15.87 -7.61 2.71
N ALA A 120 16.26 -8.86 2.50
CA ALA A 120 15.66 -9.76 1.52
C ALA A 120 14.58 -10.61 2.19
N LEU A 121 13.32 -10.40 1.81
CA LEU A 121 12.20 -11.26 2.17
C LEU A 121 12.04 -12.38 1.15
N GLY A 122 12.17 -13.64 1.58
CA GLY A 122 12.07 -14.81 0.74
C GLY A 122 10.87 -15.69 1.08
N LEU A 123 10.34 -16.38 0.07
CA LEU A 123 9.35 -17.43 0.22
C LEU A 123 9.95 -18.79 -0.14
N LEU A 124 10.02 -19.72 0.80
CA LEU A 124 10.54 -21.07 0.61
C LEU A 124 9.39 -22.11 0.59
N ARG A 125 9.58 -23.21 -0.16
CA ARG A 125 8.65 -24.36 -0.09
C ARG A 125 8.65 -25.05 1.27
N SER A 126 9.77 -25.01 1.97
CA SER A 126 10.01 -25.62 3.28
C SER A 126 11.33 -25.10 3.85
N ALA A 127 11.54 -25.24 5.16
CA ALA A 127 12.71 -24.71 5.87
C ALA A 127 14.07 -25.22 5.37
N GLY A 128 14.12 -26.37 4.69
CA GLY A 128 15.34 -26.92 4.09
C GLY A 128 15.62 -26.47 2.65
N SER A 129 14.73 -25.67 2.05
CA SER A 129 14.88 -25.22 0.67
C SER A 129 15.97 -24.16 0.56
N ARG A 130 16.93 -24.34 -0.36
CA ARG A 130 18.03 -23.37 -0.57
C ARG A 130 17.71 -22.23 -1.53
N ARG A 131 16.58 -22.31 -2.24
CA ARG A 131 16.19 -21.35 -3.28
C ARG A 131 14.77 -20.85 -3.01
N PRO A 132 14.56 -19.53 -2.90
CA PRO A 132 13.23 -18.97 -2.78
C PRO A 132 12.41 -19.12 -4.06
N LEU A 133 11.11 -19.37 -3.88
CA LEU A 133 10.07 -19.30 -4.89
C LEU A 133 9.87 -17.86 -5.38
N ALA A 134 9.90 -16.92 -4.43
CA ALA A 134 9.81 -15.49 -4.65
C ALA A 134 10.68 -14.76 -3.63
N GLU A 135 11.23 -13.63 -4.02
CA GLU A 135 12.07 -12.79 -3.17
C GLU A 135 11.77 -11.31 -3.42
N ALA A 136 11.63 -10.53 -2.36
CA ALA A 136 11.43 -9.10 -2.41
C ALA A 136 12.47 -8.38 -1.53
N LYS A 137 12.82 -7.16 -1.92
CA LYS A 137 13.73 -6.30 -1.16
C LYS A 137 12.93 -5.26 -0.39
N VAL A 138 13.19 -5.16 0.91
CA VAL A 138 12.53 -4.19 1.79
C VAL A 138 13.59 -3.23 2.37
N PRO A 139 13.45 -1.92 2.16
CA PRO A 139 14.37 -0.95 2.74
C PRO A 139 14.18 -0.87 4.26
N ILE A 140 15.30 -0.80 4.98
CA ILE A 140 15.37 -0.53 6.42
C ILE A 140 16.10 0.79 6.58
N ASN A 141 15.34 1.85 6.82
CA ASN A 141 15.87 3.20 6.91
C ASN A 141 16.25 3.51 8.36
N PRO A 142 17.33 4.28 8.59
CA PRO A 142 17.61 4.81 9.92
C PRO A 142 16.39 5.59 10.44
N GLN A 143 15.91 5.24 11.62
CA GLN A 143 14.88 6.00 12.33
C GLN A 143 15.46 6.59 13.60
N SER A 144 14.83 7.65 14.09
CA SER A 144 14.98 8.08 15.47
C SER A 144 14.66 6.91 16.41
N GLY A 145 15.26 6.91 17.61
CA GLY A 145 14.97 5.90 18.62
C GLY A 145 13.47 5.82 18.99
N PRO A 146 13.08 4.88 19.87
CA PRO A 146 11.69 4.69 20.28
C PRO A 146 11.02 6.01 20.69
N THR A 147 9.77 6.19 20.29
CA THR A 147 9.02 7.41 20.58
C THR A 147 8.73 7.48 22.07
N ALA A 148 9.14 8.56 22.74
CA ALA A 148 8.73 8.84 24.11
C ALA A 148 7.41 9.62 24.09
N GLY A 149 6.48 9.35 25.02
CA GLY A 149 5.26 10.14 25.18
C GLY A 149 4.01 9.30 25.38
N GLN A 150 2.87 9.84 24.94
CA GLN A 150 1.58 9.16 24.96
C GLN A 150 1.27 8.60 23.57
N LEU A 151 0.33 7.65 23.49
CA LEU A 151 -0.20 7.18 22.22
C LEU A 151 -0.97 8.32 21.52
N GLU A 152 -0.57 8.61 20.29
CA GLU A 152 -1.22 9.54 19.38
C GLU A 152 -2.27 8.81 18.55
N LEU A 153 -3.51 8.91 18.98
CA LEU A 153 -4.64 8.28 18.30
C LEU A 153 -5.01 9.05 17.02
N PRO A 154 -5.19 8.35 15.88
CA PRO A 154 -5.77 8.97 14.70
C PRO A 154 -7.21 9.39 14.98
N ARG A 155 -7.68 10.44 14.31
CA ARG A 155 -9.08 10.91 14.41
C ARG A 155 -9.94 10.50 13.21
N LEU A 156 -9.31 10.12 12.10
CA LEU A 156 -9.96 9.76 10.86
C LEU A 156 -9.36 8.45 10.32
N GLY A 157 -10.21 7.53 9.89
CA GLY A 157 -9.83 6.36 9.11
C GLY A 157 -10.68 6.19 7.87
N GLN A 158 -10.20 5.35 6.97
CA GLN A 158 -10.93 4.91 5.79
C GLN A 158 -11.21 3.42 5.95
N SER A 159 -12.48 3.05 5.85
CA SER A 159 -12.99 1.69 5.90
C SER A 159 -12.19 0.77 4.97
N GLY A 160 -11.80 -0.41 5.47
CA GLY A 160 -11.06 -1.40 4.68
C GLY A 160 -9.60 -1.06 4.42
N ARG A 161 -9.04 -0.05 5.09
CA ARG A 161 -7.65 0.39 4.88
C ARG A 161 -6.83 0.35 6.18
N PRO A 162 -5.52 0.11 6.09
CA PRO A 162 -4.63 0.24 7.23
C PRO A 162 -4.63 1.65 7.81
N ILE A 163 -4.26 1.77 9.08
CA ILE A 163 -4.04 3.06 9.75
C ILE A 163 -3.12 2.84 10.96
N ALA A 164 -2.29 3.84 11.28
CA ALA A 164 -1.33 3.78 12.37
C ALA A 164 -1.82 4.55 13.61
N ILE A 165 -1.49 4.02 14.79
CA ILE A 165 -1.34 4.78 16.03
C ILE A 165 0.15 5.01 16.25
N HIS A 166 0.54 6.26 16.48
CA HIS A 166 1.93 6.59 16.79
C HIS A 166 2.14 6.66 18.30
N GLY A 167 3.35 6.37 18.77
CA GLY A 167 3.67 6.47 20.19
C GLY A 167 4.68 5.40 20.63
N PRO A 168 4.89 5.25 21.96
CA PRO A 168 5.73 4.18 22.49
C PRO A 168 5.03 2.83 22.34
N PHE A 169 5.65 1.93 21.57
CA PHE A 169 5.30 0.51 21.48
C PHE A 169 6.55 -0.32 21.80
N ASP A 170 6.38 -1.60 22.11
CA ASP A 170 7.52 -2.50 22.34
C ASP A 170 7.86 -3.41 21.15
N GLY A 171 7.02 -3.39 20.11
CA GLY A 171 7.21 -4.20 18.92
C GLY A 171 6.65 -5.62 19.05
N ASP A 172 5.88 -5.91 20.09
CA ASP A 172 5.22 -7.19 20.35
C ASP A 172 3.70 -7.06 20.30
N MET A 173 3.15 -7.17 19.09
CA MET A 173 1.71 -7.01 18.85
C MET A 173 0.83 -7.99 19.65
N ALA A 174 1.39 -9.04 20.25
CA ALA A 174 0.64 -9.99 21.08
C ALA A 174 0.11 -9.36 22.37
N ASN A 175 0.68 -8.23 22.80
CA ASN A 175 0.22 -7.49 23.98
C ASN A 175 -0.58 -6.21 23.63
N THR A 176 -0.72 -5.92 22.34
CA THR A 176 -1.36 -4.73 21.80
C THR A 176 -2.81 -5.00 21.43
N GLN A 177 -3.71 -4.12 21.85
CA GLN A 177 -5.13 -4.24 21.54
C GLN A 177 -5.68 -2.91 21.05
N VAL A 178 -6.38 -2.95 19.92
CA VAL A 178 -7.06 -1.78 19.37
C VAL A 178 -8.54 -2.11 19.18
N THR A 179 -9.41 -1.16 19.52
CA THR A 179 -10.84 -1.24 19.22
C THR A 179 -11.35 0.00 18.52
N ILE A 180 -12.30 -0.17 17.59
CA ILE A 180 -13.04 0.90 16.93
C ILE A 180 -14.53 0.65 17.13
N GLY A 181 -15.22 1.59 17.77
CA GLY A 181 -16.64 1.43 18.12
C GLY A 181 -16.91 0.16 18.92
N ASP A 182 -16.06 -0.07 19.93
CA ASP A 182 -16.06 -1.26 20.80
C ASP A 182 -15.85 -2.60 20.09
N ARG A 183 -15.46 -2.59 18.81
CA ARG A 183 -15.08 -3.80 18.08
C ARG A 183 -13.57 -3.95 18.03
N PRO A 184 -13.01 -5.11 18.39
CA PRO A 184 -11.59 -5.37 18.23
C PRO A 184 -11.22 -5.34 16.74
N VAL A 185 -10.05 -4.76 16.46
CA VAL A 185 -9.47 -4.71 15.12
C VAL A 185 -8.13 -5.43 15.12
N GLU A 186 -7.79 -6.04 13.99
CA GLU A 186 -6.55 -6.78 13.83
C GLU A 186 -5.36 -5.82 13.69
N VAL A 187 -4.37 -5.98 14.55
CA VAL A 187 -3.06 -5.34 14.42
C VAL A 187 -2.28 -6.09 13.33
N LEU A 188 -1.88 -5.37 12.30
CA LEU A 188 -1.19 -5.92 11.13
C LEU A 188 0.32 -5.96 11.32
N ALA A 189 0.86 -4.93 11.97
CA ALA A 189 2.29 -4.77 12.19
C ALA A 189 2.58 -3.80 13.34
N GLU A 190 3.73 -3.96 13.98
CA GLU A 190 4.17 -3.07 15.06
C GLU A 190 5.69 -2.89 15.07
N SER A 191 6.11 -1.66 15.33
CA SER A 191 7.48 -1.25 15.63
C SER A 191 7.50 -0.45 16.93
N PRO A 192 8.67 -0.13 17.52
CA PRO A 192 8.74 0.66 18.76
C PRO A 192 8.16 2.08 18.70
N ARG A 193 7.73 2.55 17.53
CA ARG A 193 7.22 3.92 17.30
C ARG A 193 5.76 3.94 16.82
N SER A 194 5.20 2.81 16.40
CA SER A 194 3.81 2.73 15.94
C SER A 194 3.27 1.31 15.86
N ALA A 195 1.96 1.18 16.03
CA ALA A 195 1.20 0.00 15.65
C ALA A 195 0.25 0.33 14.50
N VAL A 196 0.16 -0.56 13.53
CA VAL A 196 -0.72 -0.44 12.37
C VAL A 196 -1.80 -1.50 12.45
N PHE A 197 -3.05 -1.11 12.21
CA PHE A 197 -4.19 -2.02 12.22
C PHE A 197 -5.10 -1.78 11.03
N HIS A 198 -5.96 -2.75 10.74
CA HIS A 198 -6.96 -2.64 9.68
C HIS A 198 -8.20 -1.87 10.17
N CYS A 199 -8.54 -0.75 9.53
CA CYS A 199 -9.76 -0.03 9.83
C CYS A 199 -10.98 -0.88 9.40
N PRO A 200 -11.93 -1.17 10.30
CA PRO A 200 -12.99 -2.12 10.03
C PRO A 200 -14.00 -1.58 9.01
N ASP A 201 -14.76 -2.46 8.38
CA ASP A 201 -15.82 -2.10 7.43
C ASP A 201 -17.03 -1.38 8.08
N GLY A 202 -17.00 -1.24 9.40
CA GLY A 202 -17.92 -0.41 10.14
C GLY A 202 -17.53 -0.31 11.62
N PRO A 203 -18.24 0.50 12.41
CA PRO A 203 -19.37 1.34 11.99
C PRO A 203 -18.85 2.51 11.14
N ILE A 204 -19.65 2.96 10.16
CA ILE A 204 -19.32 4.13 9.34
C ILE A 204 -19.82 5.38 10.04
N GLY A 205 -19.00 6.42 10.07
CA GLY A 205 -19.27 7.69 10.75
C GLY A 205 -18.51 7.86 12.07
N ALA A 206 -19.06 8.71 12.93
CA ALA A 206 -18.46 9.06 14.21
C ALA A 206 -18.48 7.86 15.18
N THR A 207 -17.37 7.62 15.84
CA THR A 207 -17.18 6.53 16.79
C THR A 207 -16.01 6.84 17.74
N THR A 208 -15.50 5.84 18.45
CA THR A 208 -14.35 5.95 19.33
C THR A 208 -13.28 4.94 18.95
N ILE A 209 -12.02 5.34 19.10
CA ILE A 209 -10.87 4.42 19.04
C ILE A 209 -10.30 4.26 20.45
N THR A 210 -9.97 3.02 20.82
CA THR A 210 -9.23 2.71 22.04
C THR A 210 -8.00 1.90 21.68
N ALA A 211 -6.86 2.23 22.28
CA ALA A 211 -5.62 1.47 22.16
C ALA A 211 -5.11 1.11 23.57
N LEU A 212 -4.65 -0.13 23.72
CA LEU A 212 -3.98 -0.64 24.91
C LEU A 212 -2.65 -1.24 24.48
N GLU A 213 -1.56 -0.77 25.09
CA GLU A 213 -0.18 -1.18 24.78
C GLU A 213 0.64 -1.18 26.06
N GLY A 214 1.25 -2.31 26.44
CA GLY A 214 2.14 -2.38 27.61
C GLY A 214 1.55 -1.82 28.92
N GLY A 215 0.22 -1.85 29.08
CA GLY A 215 -0.51 -1.26 30.21
C GLY A 215 -0.88 0.23 30.07
N GLN A 216 -0.43 0.90 29.03
CA GLN A 216 -0.89 2.24 28.63
C GLN A 216 -2.22 2.13 27.88
N ARG A 217 -3.23 2.89 28.31
CA ARG A 217 -4.52 2.99 27.62
C ARG A 217 -4.72 4.39 27.10
N ALA A 218 -5.00 4.50 25.80
CA ALA A 218 -5.47 5.73 25.18
C ALA A 218 -6.87 5.49 24.60
N GLN A 219 -7.76 6.47 24.76
CA GLN A 219 -9.08 6.45 24.16
C GLN A 219 -9.39 7.83 23.61
N GLY A 220 -9.98 7.87 22.42
CA GLY A 220 -10.25 9.11 21.74
C GLY A 220 -11.39 9.01 20.75
N PRO A 221 -11.89 10.17 20.30
CA PRO A 221 -12.82 10.22 19.19
C PRO A 221 -12.18 9.69 17.90
N PHE A 222 -12.98 9.02 17.08
CA PHE A 222 -12.58 8.51 15.78
C PHE A 222 -13.72 8.66 14.77
N ARG A 223 -13.39 8.75 13.49
CA ARG A 223 -14.38 8.72 12.41
C ARG A 223 -13.91 7.78 11.32
N ASN A 224 -14.74 6.77 11.04
CA ASN A 224 -14.48 5.82 9.99
C ASN A 224 -15.29 6.20 8.74
N LEU A 225 -14.62 6.51 7.64
CA LEU A 225 -15.25 6.93 6.40
C LEU A 225 -15.25 5.80 5.37
N GLU A 226 -16.35 5.67 4.64
CA GLU A 226 -16.41 4.78 3.48
C GLU A 226 -16.27 5.59 2.20
N LEU A 227 -15.41 5.14 1.29
CA LEU A 227 -15.24 5.71 -0.05
C LEU A 227 -15.75 4.72 -1.09
N ASN A 228 -16.80 5.12 -1.81
CA ASN A 228 -17.36 4.34 -2.91
C ASN A 228 -17.02 5.01 -4.24
N LEU A 229 -16.36 4.26 -5.13
CA LEU A 229 -16.01 4.66 -6.49
C LEU A 229 -16.74 3.76 -7.47
N PHE A 230 -17.53 4.35 -8.37
CA PHE A 230 -18.30 3.59 -9.36
C PHE A 230 -18.13 4.18 -10.76
N ALA A 231 -17.90 3.31 -11.74
CA ALA A 231 -17.93 3.67 -13.15
C ALA A 231 -18.67 2.57 -13.94
N PRO A 232 -19.67 2.92 -14.78
CA PRO A 232 -20.41 1.92 -15.56
C PRO A 232 -19.55 1.11 -16.54
N LYS A 233 -18.39 1.66 -16.91
CA LYS A 233 -17.39 1.05 -17.79
C LYS A 233 -16.01 1.32 -17.23
N THR A 234 -15.18 0.28 -17.16
CA THR A 234 -13.76 0.36 -16.77
C THR A 234 -12.82 0.03 -17.93
N MET A 235 -13.37 -0.23 -19.13
CA MET A 235 -12.63 -0.35 -20.38
C MET A 235 -13.19 0.65 -21.38
N LEU A 236 -12.33 1.48 -21.96
CA LEU A 236 -12.74 2.53 -22.89
C LEU A 236 -11.97 2.42 -24.20
N LYS A 237 -12.64 2.81 -25.29
CA LYS A 237 -12.02 3.09 -26.59
C LYS A 237 -11.53 4.54 -26.66
N PRO A 238 -10.65 4.89 -27.62
CA PRO A 238 -10.26 6.27 -27.87
C PRO A 238 -11.49 7.16 -28.12
N GLY A 239 -11.57 8.28 -27.39
CA GLY A 239 -12.69 9.23 -27.47
C GLY A 239 -13.98 8.79 -26.77
N GLU A 240 -14.08 7.54 -26.31
CA GLU A 240 -15.22 7.06 -25.54
C GLU A 240 -15.24 7.73 -24.16
N VAL A 241 -16.43 8.09 -23.71
CA VAL A 241 -16.66 8.76 -22.44
C VAL A 241 -17.49 7.86 -21.51
N THR A 242 -17.12 7.85 -20.24
CA THR A 242 -17.93 7.31 -19.13
C THR A 242 -17.94 8.31 -17.97
N ARG A 243 -18.67 7.99 -16.90
CA ARG A 243 -18.69 8.80 -15.68
C ARG A 243 -18.11 8.01 -14.52
N LEU A 244 -17.38 8.70 -13.66
CA LEU A 244 -16.95 8.22 -12.35
C LEU A 244 -17.82 8.91 -11.30
N ASP A 245 -18.64 8.13 -10.61
CA ASP A 245 -19.39 8.57 -9.43
C ASP A 245 -18.57 8.27 -8.17
N VAL A 246 -18.36 9.31 -7.37
CA VAL A 246 -17.56 9.28 -6.16
C VAL A 246 -18.46 9.64 -4.99
N GLN A 247 -18.52 8.78 -3.98
CA GLN A 247 -19.29 9.02 -2.77
C GLN A 247 -18.42 8.79 -1.53
N VAL A 248 -18.51 9.71 -0.57
CA VAL A 248 -17.88 9.58 0.75
C VAL A 248 -18.99 9.57 1.79
N HIS A 249 -19.08 8.49 2.55
CA HIS A 249 -20.09 8.27 3.58
C HIS A 249 -19.50 8.46 4.98
N GLY A 250 -20.36 8.77 5.96
CA GLY A 250 -19.95 8.92 7.36
C GLY A 250 -19.46 10.32 7.72
N LEU A 251 -19.78 11.34 6.92
CA LEU A 251 -19.44 12.75 7.18
C LEU A 251 -20.49 13.48 8.04
N ALA A 252 -21.55 12.78 8.49
CA ALA A 252 -22.60 13.38 9.29
C ALA A 252 -22.03 14.06 10.56
N PRO A 253 -22.46 15.29 10.89
CA PRO A 253 -21.93 16.05 12.02
C PRO A 253 -22.34 15.48 13.39
N SER A 254 -23.33 14.59 13.46
CA SER A 254 -23.83 14.03 14.73
C SER A 254 -22.95 12.86 15.21
N GLY A 255 -22.22 13.04 16.32
CA GLY A 255 -21.71 11.93 17.15
C GLY A 255 -20.22 11.94 17.55
N GLY A 256 -19.44 13.01 17.31
CA GLY A 256 -18.00 13.06 17.61
C GLY A 256 -17.28 13.99 16.63
N PRO A 257 -16.04 14.45 16.90
CA PRO A 257 -15.40 15.58 16.24
C PRO A 257 -15.13 15.27 14.77
N LEU A 258 -16.08 15.61 13.92
CA LEU A 258 -15.83 16.73 13.04
C LEU A 258 -16.57 17.89 13.71
N VAL A 259 -15.82 18.79 14.36
CA VAL A 259 -16.37 20.14 14.58
C VAL A 259 -16.79 20.62 13.20
N GLY A 260 -17.92 21.34 13.04
CA GLY A 260 -18.49 21.76 11.74
C GLY A 260 -17.58 22.65 10.86
N THR A 261 -16.28 22.62 11.10
CA THR A 261 -15.17 23.32 10.45
C THR A 261 -14.08 22.36 9.93
N GLU A 262 -14.12 21.06 10.25
CA GLU A 262 -13.08 20.13 9.83
C GLU A 262 -13.27 19.71 8.36
N VAL A 263 -12.22 19.93 7.57
CA VAL A 263 -12.18 19.64 6.14
C VAL A 263 -11.60 18.24 5.93
N VAL A 264 -12.25 17.45 5.08
CA VAL A 264 -11.71 16.16 4.63
C VAL A 264 -11.10 16.35 3.25
N GLU A 265 -9.89 15.86 3.04
CA GLU A 265 -9.28 15.80 1.74
C GLU A 265 -9.54 14.43 1.11
N LEU A 266 -10.06 14.44 -0.11
CA LEU A 266 -10.12 13.28 -0.98
C LEU A 266 -9.09 13.43 -2.09
N THR A 267 -8.08 12.57 -2.10
CA THR A 267 -7.19 12.40 -3.24
C THR A 267 -7.77 11.35 -4.18
N LEU A 268 -7.85 11.64 -5.48
CA LEU A 268 -8.17 10.67 -6.54
C LEU A 268 -6.97 10.48 -7.45
N VAL A 269 -6.61 9.23 -7.73
CA VAL A 269 -5.53 8.89 -8.66
C VAL A 269 -6.05 7.89 -9.69
N SER A 270 -5.97 8.26 -10.96
CA SER A 270 -6.36 7.40 -12.06
C SER A 270 -5.16 6.70 -12.72
N SER A 271 -5.37 5.48 -13.19
CA SER A 271 -4.42 4.68 -13.95
C SER A 271 -5.05 4.18 -15.25
N GLY A 272 -4.20 3.83 -16.23
CA GLY A 272 -4.64 3.40 -17.56
C GLY A 272 -4.73 4.54 -18.58
N PRO A 273 -5.13 4.23 -19.83
CA PRO A 273 -5.12 5.17 -20.94
C PRO A 273 -6.37 6.06 -20.94
N ILE A 274 -6.51 6.91 -19.92
CA ILE A 274 -7.64 7.83 -19.76
C ILE A 274 -7.23 9.26 -19.42
N LEU A 275 -8.17 10.18 -19.61
CA LEU A 275 -8.19 11.52 -19.02
C LEU A 275 -9.39 11.61 -18.08
N LEU A 276 -9.13 11.88 -16.81
CA LEU A 276 -10.14 12.18 -15.81
C LEU A 276 -10.40 13.69 -15.76
N GLN A 277 -11.67 14.11 -15.75
CA GLN A 277 -12.05 15.52 -15.63
C GLN A 277 -11.46 16.11 -14.34
N GLY A 278 -10.72 17.22 -14.45
CA GLY A 278 -9.98 17.81 -13.33
C GLY A 278 -8.55 17.27 -13.18
N GLY A 279 -8.11 16.36 -14.05
CA GLY A 279 -6.76 15.78 -14.05
C GLY A 279 -6.75 14.33 -13.54
N ASN A 280 -5.70 13.60 -13.90
CA ASN A 280 -5.50 12.19 -13.51
C ASN A 280 -5.01 12.02 -12.06
N VAL A 281 -4.69 13.13 -11.40
CA VAL A 281 -4.49 13.25 -9.96
C VAL A 281 -5.30 14.47 -9.53
N GLN A 282 -6.18 14.29 -8.54
CA GLN A 282 -7.01 15.37 -8.01
C GLN A 282 -6.96 15.36 -6.51
N VAL A 283 -7.01 16.55 -5.93
CA VAL A 283 -7.21 16.77 -4.51
C VAL A 283 -8.50 17.56 -4.36
N VAL A 284 -9.49 16.94 -3.72
CA VAL A 284 -10.81 17.51 -3.50
C VAL A 284 -10.96 17.79 -2.03
N VAL A 285 -11.02 19.07 -1.70
CA VAL A 285 -11.39 19.56 -0.36
C VAL A 285 -12.90 19.41 -0.22
N ILE A 286 -13.32 18.55 0.73
CA ILE A 286 -14.72 18.33 1.10
C ILE A 286 -15.05 19.26 2.26
N GLU A 287 -15.76 20.34 1.96
CA GLU A 287 -16.25 21.27 2.96
C GLU A 287 -17.55 20.79 3.59
N PRO A 288 -17.81 21.11 4.87
CA PRO A 288 -19.06 20.75 5.54
C PRO A 288 -20.33 21.17 4.77
N ALA A 289 -20.29 22.30 4.07
CA ALA A 289 -21.42 22.80 3.27
C ALA A 289 -21.73 21.94 2.03
N GLN A 290 -20.81 21.07 1.61
CA GLN A 290 -20.98 20.17 0.47
C GLN A 290 -21.52 18.79 0.87
N VAL A 291 -21.66 18.54 2.18
CA VAL A 291 -22.13 17.26 2.72
C VAL A 291 -23.66 17.28 2.82
N GLY A 292 -24.30 16.25 2.26
CA GLY A 292 -25.74 16.04 2.35
C GLY A 292 -26.20 15.86 3.79
N GLY A 293 -27.50 16.06 4.05
CA GLY A 293 -28.08 15.89 5.39
C GLY A 293 -27.97 14.47 5.96
N ASP A 294 -27.72 13.48 5.10
CA ASP A 294 -27.43 12.08 5.44
C ASP A 294 -25.95 11.83 5.78
N GLY A 295 -25.10 12.85 5.70
CA GLY A 295 -23.65 12.71 5.91
C GLY A 295 -22.90 12.19 4.69
N THR A 296 -23.47 12.32 3.49
CA THR A 296 -22.85 11.86 2.25
C THR A 296 -22.32 13.04 1.44
N PHE A 297 -21.05 13.00 1.04
CA PHE A 297 -20.53 13.84 -0.04
C PHE A 297 -20.59 13.06 -1.35
N SER A 298 -21.05 13.70 -2.43
CA SER A 298 -21.15 13.08 -3.75
C SER A 298 -20.60 14.00 -4.83
N VAL A 299 -19.80 13.43 -5.72
CA VAL A 299 -19.30 14.16 -6.87
C VAL A 299 -19.14 13.25 -8.08
N THR A 300 -19.43 13.75 -9.28
CA THR A 300 -19.23 13.03 -10.53
C THR A 300 -18.12 13.66 -11.36
N ARG A 301 -17.34 12.84 -12.05
CA ARG A 301 -16.30 13.24 -13.00
C ARG A 301 -16.51 12.55 -14.36
N GLU A 302 -16.30 13.29 -15.45
CA GLU A 302 -16.17 12.69 -16.78
C GLU A 302 -14.84 11.92 -16.87
N VAL A 303 -14.86 10.76 -17.50
CA VAL A 303 -13.67 9.97 -17.85
C VAL A 303 -13.66 9.75 -19.35
N ARG A 304 -12.56 10.08 -20.02
CA ARG A 304 -12.39 9.93 -21.48
C ARG A 304 -11.26 8.98 -21.80
N GLY A 305 -11.50 7.99 -22.66
CA GLY A 305 -10.46 7.11 -23.18
C GLY A 305 -9.53 7.83 -24.15
N VAL A 306 -8.21 7.67 -23.97
CA VAL A 306 -7.20 8.15 -24.93
C VAL A 306 -6.64 7.03 -25.80
N ALA A 307 -6.61 5.81 -25.28
CA ALA A 307 -6.28 4.60 -26.03
C ALA A 307 -7.18 3.44 -25.57
N PRO A 308 -7.30 2.35 -26.34
CA PRO A 308 -8.02 1.17 -25.89
C PRO A 308 -7.35 0.56 -24.65
N GLY A 309 -8.11 0.36 -23.57
CA GLY A 309 -7.57 -0.36 -22.42
C GLY A 309 -8.43 -0.26 -21.16
N PRO A 310 -8.11 -1.06 -20.14
CA PRO A 310 -8.69 -0.92 -18.82
C PRO A 310 -8.17 0.34 -18.13
N PHE A 311 -8.99 0.93 -17.27
CA PHE A 311 -8.58 1.99 -16.36
C PHE A 311 -9.04 1.69 -14.94
N GLY A 312 -8.38 2.31 -13.98
CA GLY A 312 -8.76 2.27 -12.57
C GLY A 312 -8.70 3.66 -11.96
N VAL A 313 -9.48 3.87 -10.91
CA VAL A 313 -9.38 5.06 -10.06
C VAL A 313 -9.33 4.57 -8.62
N GLN A 314 -8.35 5.08 -7.88
CA GLN A 314 -8.25 4.88 -6.44
C GLN A 314 -8.50 6.21 -5.75
N GLY A 315 -8.98 6.15 -4.50
CA GLY A 315 -9.08 7.33 -3.69
C GLY A 315 -8.65 7.11 -2.25
N LEU A 316 -8.16 8.20 -1.67
CA LEU A 316 -7.59 8.27 -0.34
C LEU A 316 -8.28 9.40 0.42
N LEU A 317 -8.74 9.12 1.63
CA LEU A 317 -9.30 10.11 2.53
C LEU A 317 -8.28 10.46 3.62
N LEU A 318 -8.03 11.75 3.78
CA LEU A 318 -7.12 12.31 4.79
C LEU A 318 -7.82 13.45 5.53
N GLN A 319 -7.51 13.61 6.82
CA GLN A 319 -7.94 14.79 7.56
C GLN A 319 -7.00 15.95 7.23
N GLN A 320 -7.54 17.08 6.77
CA GLN A 320 -6.76 18.31 6.65
C GLN A 320 -6.37 18.75 8.07
N GLY A 321 -5.09 18.56 8.40
CA GLY A 321 -4.53 18.84 9.73
C GLY A 321 -3.78 17.68 10.41
N GLY A 322 -3.72 16.47 9.83
CA GLY A 322 -3.02 15.32 10.42
C GLY A 322 -1.93 14.66 9.56
N GLY A 323 -1.93 14.91 8.25
CA GLY A 323 -0.91 14.45 7.30
C GLY A 323 -0.12 15.61 6.70
N GLY A 324 0.20 16.63 7.51
CA GLY A 324 1.05 17.72 7.05
C GLY A 324 2.36 17.17 6.52
N ILE A 325 2.89 17.75 5.44
CA ILE A 325 4.24 17.43 4.98
C ILE A 325 5.19 17.53 6.17
N LYS A 326 5.64 16.37 6.66
CA LYS A 326 6.57 16.28 7.78
C LYS A 326 7.84 17.01 7.38
N ASP A 327 8.29 17.88 8.26
CA ASP A 327 9.62 18.46 8.09
C ASP A 327 10.65 17.34 8.22
N ASP A 328 11.64 17.41 7.35
CA ASP A 328 12.82 16.60 7.51
C ASP A 328 13.44 16.89 8.90
N PRO A 329 13.67 15.86 9.73
CA PRO A 329 14.08 16.05 11.12
C PRO A 329 15.47 16.68 11.27
N LEU A 330 16.27 16.72 10.20
CA LEU A 330 17.63 17.26 10.21
C LEU A 330 17.74 18.60 9.45
N VAL A 331 16.77 18.93 8.58
CA VAL A 331 16.80 20.16 7.76
C VAL A 331 15.46 20.89 7.84
N PRO A 332 15.36 21.96 8.65
CA PRO A 332 14.14 22.74 8.78
C PRO A 332 13.62 23.26 7.43
N GLY A 333 12.33 23.03 7.15
CA GLY A 333 11.67 23.44 5.92
C GLY A 333 11.89 22.52 4.72
N ALA A 334 12.77 21.51 4.82
CA ALA A 334 12.80 20.41 3.87
C ALA A 334 11.69 19.40 4.19
N ILE A 335 11.31 18.63 3.19
CA ILE A 335 10.28 17.60 3.27
C ILE A 335 10.93 16.29 3.66
N ASP A 336 10.37 15.60 4.65
CA ASP A 336 10.73 14.22 4.92
C ASP A 336 10.28 13.34 3.74
N MET A 337 11.26 12.76 3.04
CA MET A 337 11.05 11.92 1.87
C MET A 337 10.89 10.43 2.22
N ASN A 338 10.87 10.09 3.51
CA ASN A 338 10.57 8.75 3.97
C ASN A 338 9.09 8.41 3.68
N GLY A 339 8.85 7.23 3.09
CA GLY A 339 7.51 6.83 2.63
C GLY A 339 7.16 7.32 1.23
N ILE A 340 7.71 8.47 0.78
CA ILE A 340 7.36 9.08 -0.51
C ILE A 340 8.03 8.36 -1.67
N ASP A 341 7.31 7.46 -2.33
CA ASP A 341 7.87 6.57 -3.35
C ASP A 341 7.65 7.05 -4.79
N GLY A 342 6.93 8.16 -4.98
CA GLY A 342 6.75 8.75 -6.30
C GLY A 342 6.47 10.24 -6.33
N SER A 343 6.83 10.88 -7.45
CA SER A 343 6.54 12.30 -7.69
C SER A 343 5.05 12.65 -7.60
N LYS A 344 4.15 11.73 -7.98
CA LYS A 344 2.71 11.96 -7.85
C LYS A 344 2.26 12.08 -6.40
N GLU A 345 2.82 11.25 -5.54
CA GLU A 345 2.54 11.26 -4.10
C GLU A 345 3.07 12.54 -3.45
N LEU A 346 4.30 12.93 -3.81
CA LEU A 346 4.87 14.21 -3.40
C LEU A 346 3.99 15.40 -3.84
N LEU A 347 3.50 15.40 -5.09
CA LEU A 347 2.61 16.44 -5.60
C LEU A 347 1.28 16.50 -4.84
N VAL A 348 0.75 15.36 -4.39
CA VAL A 348 -0.46 15.31 -3.55
C VAL A 348 -0.19 16.01 -2.22
N LEU A 349 0.91 15.66 -1.55
CA LEU A 349 1.26 16.28 -0.26
C LEU A 349 1.47 17.80 -0.37
N LEU A 350 1.97 18.27 -1.51
CA LEU A 350 2.24 19.67 -1.81
C LEU A 350 1.01 20.49 -2.24
N SER A 351 -0.11 19.83 -2.50
CA SER A 351 -1.29 20.45 -3.11
C SER A 351 -1.94 21.50 -2.21
N GLY A 352 -1.85 21.34 -0.89
CA GLY A 352 -2.36 22.28 0.12
C GLY A 352 -1.49 23.53 0.34
N MET A 353 -0.31 23.61 -0.30
CA MET A 353 0.61 24.74 -0.17
C MET A 353 0.38 25.78 -1.27
N ASN A 354 0.61 27.05 -0.93
CA ASN A 354 0.76 28.09 -1.95
C ASN A 354 2.04 27.87 -2.77
N ASP A 355 2.11 28.49 -3.95
CA ASP A 355 3.17 28.23 -4.93
C ASP A 355 4.57 28.56 -4.40
N GLU A 356 4.71 29.68 -3.70
CA GLU A 356 5.97 30.14 -3.10
C GLU A 356 6.49 29.17 -2.03
N GLU A 357 5.60 28.73 -1.14
CA GLU A 357 5.93 27.77 -0.09
C GLU A 357 6.29 26.41 -0.69
N ARG A 358 5.56 25.97 -1.73
CA ARG A 358 5.83 24.72 -2.42
C ARG A 358 7.20 24.69 -3.07
N GLU A 359 7.54 25.75 -3.82
CA GLU A 359 8.85 25.90 -4.45
C GLU A 359 9.97 25.95 -3.39
N ARG A 360 9.79 26.76 -2.33
CA ARG A 360 10.75 26.89 -1.23
C ARG A 360 11.05 25.55 -0.57
N ARG A 361 10.01 24.76 -0.24
CA ARG A 361 10.20 23.44 0.39
C ARG A 361 10.81 22.42 -0.56
N LEU A 362 10.43 22.39 -1.83
CA LEU A 362 11.04 21.49 -2.83
C LEU A 362 12.53 21.79 -3.02
N ARG A 363 12.93 23.06 -3.13
CA ARG A 363 14.34 23.47 -3.22
C ARG A 363 15.13 23.07 -1.97
N ALA A 364 14.58 23.32 -0.78
CA ALA A 364 15.20 22.92 0.48
C ALA A 364 15.41 21.40 0.55
N THR A 365 14.40 20.63 0.13
CA THR A 365 14.44 19.16 0.08
C THR A 365 15.50 18.66 -0.89
N LEU A 366 15.51 19.18 -2.12
CA LEU A 366 16.48 18.77 -3.13
C LEU A 366 17.92 19.02 -2.64
N LYS A 367 18.17 20.19 -2.07
CA LYS A 367 19.48 20.53 -1.49
C LYS A 367 19.86 19.59 -0.35
N ALA A 368 18.94 19.28 0.55
CA ALA A 368 19.17 18.37 1.67
C ALA A 368 19.54 16.96 1.18
N LEU A 369 18.80 16.43 0.20
CA LEU A 369 19.06 15.12 -0.39
C LEU A 369 20.41 15.06 -1.12
N GLN A 370 20.75 16.10 -1.90
CA GLN A 370 22.03 16.20 -2.60
C GLN A 370 23.20 16.24 -1.63
N GLN A 371 23.09 16.98 -0.53
CA GLN A 371 24.11 17.03 0.51
C GLN A 371 24.29 15.64 1.15
N ARG A 372 23.21 14.98 1.57
CA ARG A 372 23.27 13.62 2.11
C ARG A 372 23.86 12.62 1.14
N ARG A 373 23.59 12.77 -0.16
CA ARG A 373 24.15 11.92 -1.20
C ARG A 373 25.67 12.06 -1.27
N ALA A 374 26.18 13.29 -1.15
CA ALA A 374 27.62 13.55 -1.10
C ALA A 374 28.27 12.89 0.14
N ASP A 375 27.57 12.93 1.28
CA ASP A 375 28.07 12.40 2.55
C ASP A 375 27.87 10.87 2.70
N ALA A 376 26.99 10.27 1.89
CA ALA A 376 26.66 8.85 1.99
C ALA A 376 27.85 7.96 1.61
N GLN A 377 28.21 7.04 2.52
CA GLN A 377 29.31 6.09 2.33
C GLN A 377 28.86 4.74 1.75
N ASN A 378 27.59 4.35 1.95
CA ASN A 378 27.03 3.09 1.48
C ASN A 378 26.30 3.28 0.12
N GLN A 379 26.54 2.36 -0.82
CA GLN A 379 25.91 2.37 -2.15
C GLN A 379 24.38 2.26 -2.09
N ALA A 380 23.81 1.44 -1.22
CA ALA A 380 22.36 1.29 -1.10
C ALA A 380 21.68 2.61 -0.67
N MET A 381 22.35 3.36 0.22
CA MET A 381 21.91 4.70 0.63
C MET A 381 22.00 5.69 -0.53
N ARG A 382 23.09 5.63 -1.32
CA ARG A 382 23.23 6.47 -2.53
C ARG A 382 22.14 6.19 -3.54
N ASP A 383 21.84 4.92 -3.82
CA ASP A 383 20.80 4.53 -4.76
C ASP A 383 19.41 5.00 -4.29
N TRP A 384 19.12 4.89 -2.99
CA TRP A 384 17.90 5.42 -2.40
C TRP A 384 17.81 6.95 -2.51
N LEU A 385 18.89 7.67 -2.18
CA LEU A 385 18.95 9.13 -2.30
C LEU A 385 18.79 9.59 -3.76
N ASP A 386 19.35 8.85 -4.72
CA ASP A 386 19.21 9.12 -6.15
C ASP A 386 17.77 8.99 -6.61
N GLU A 387 17.05 7.99 -6.11
CA GLU A 387 15.61 7.84 -6.35
C GLU A 387 14.83 9.04 -5.80
N LYS A 388 15.07 9.41 -4.53
CA LYS A 388 14.36 10.54 -3.91
C LYS A 388 14.66 11.87 -4.59
N ILE A 389 15.92 12.09 -5.01
CA ILE A 389 16.30 13.26 -5.82
C ILE A 389 15.50 13.28 -7.13
N ARG A 390 15.39 12.14 -7.83
CA ARG A 390 14.62 12.05 -9.08
C ARG A 390 13.13 12.32 -8.86
N ILE A 391 12.57 11.85 -7.75
CA ILE A 391 11.18 12.11 -7.37
C ILE A 391 10.94 13.61 -7.19
N VAL A 392 11.81 14.29 -6.44
CA VAL A 392 11.72 15.75 -6.20
C VAL A 392 11.88 16.53 -7.51
N GLN A 393 12.89 16.22 -8.32
CA GLN A 393 13.12 16.86 -9.61
C GLN A 393 11.92 16.71 -10.54
N LYS A 394 11.35 15.50 -10.64
CA LYS A 394 10.16 15.27 -11.47
C LYS A 394 8.93 16.02 -10.96
N ALA A 395 8.79 16.18 -9.64
CA ALA A 395 7.73 17.02 -9.08
C ALA A 395 7.95 18.50 -9.43
N MET A 396 9.19 19.00 -9.33
CA MET A 396 9.57 20.36 -9.75
C MET A 396 9.32 20.59 -11.24
N ASP A 397 9.71 19.66 -12.12
CA ASP A 397 9.43 19.70 -13.57
C ASP A 397 7.92 19.77 -13.84
N THR A 398 7.13 18.98 -13.12
CA THR A 398 5.66 18.94 -13.28
C THR A 398 5.01 20.26 -12.89
N LEU A 399 5.61 20.98 -11.93
CA LEU A 399 5.13 22.26 -11.43
C LEU A 399 5.73 23.47 -12.18
N GLY A 400 6.76 23.25 -13.01
CA GLY A 400 7.47 24.29 -13.74
C GLY A 400 8.49 25.07 -12.90
N TYR A 401 9.05 24.46 -11.85
CA TYR A 401 10.09 25.07 -11.01
C TYR A 401 11.50 24.71 -11.48
N ASP A 402 12.40 25.69 -11.54
CA ASP A 402 13.82 25.48 -11.84
C ASP A 402 14.58 24.88 -10.65
N TYR A 403 15.62 24.06 -10.89
CA TYR A 403 16.44 23.48 -9.82
C TYR A 403 17.94 23.39 -10.11
#